data_AF-A0A444K157-F1
#
_entry.id   AF-A0A444K157-F1
#
_cell.length_a   1.000
_cell.length_b   1.000
_cell.length_c   1.000
_cell.angle_alpha   90.00
_cell.angle_beta   90.00
_cell.angle_gamma   90.00
#
_symmetry.space_group_name_H-M   'P 1'
#
loop_
_entity.id
_entity.type
_entity.pdbx_description
1 polymer ?
#
loop_
_entity_poly.entity_id
_entity_poly.type
_entity_poly.pdbx_seq_one_letter_code
_entity_poly.pdbx_strand_id
1 'polypeptide(L)'
;MMPNPLLDIRIGTMVRANLDDPAAYIKQILPLGFESIQPFFWQTLGGKDLPRLAGQIREAIGDADVTVSSIGVFGNPLESGEVDRGVLAAWETV
;
A
#
# COMPACT_ATOMS: atom_id res chain seq x y z
N MET A 1 10.30 9.97 -22.18
CA MET A 1 10.76 10.61 -20.93
C MET A 1 12.16 10.09 -20.64
N MET A 2 13.12 10.96 -20.33
CA MET A 2 14.43 10.50 -19.87
C MET A 2 14.28 10.02 -18.42
N PRO A 3 14.86 8.86 -18.04
CA PRO A 3 14.83 8.42 -16.65
C PRO A 3 15.54 9.46 -15.77
N ASN A 4 14.99 9.73 -14.58
CA ASN A 4 15.61 10.57 -13.57
C ASN A 4 16.41 9.66 -12.61
N PRO A 5 17.76 9.63 -12.67
CA PRO A 5 18.56 8.74 -11.84
C PRO A 5 18.39 9.00 -10.34
N LEU A 6 17.92 10.20 -9.95
CA LEU A 6 17.61 10.49 -8.55
C LEU A 6 16.45 9.64 -8.01
N LEU A 7 15.59 9.11 -8.90
CA LEU A 7 14.45 8.26 -8.54
C LEU A 7 14.77 6.75 -8.63
N ASP A 8 16.02 6.36 -8.88
CA ASP A 8 16.41 4.95 -8.87
C ASP A 8 16.31 4.32 -7.47
N ILE A 9 16.54 5.13 -6.42
CA ILE A 9 16.31 4.77 -5.02
C ILE A 9 15.35 5.81 -4.42
N ARG A 10 14.07 5.46 -4.41
CA ARG A 10 13.02 6.38 -3.93
C ARG A 10 12.97 6.45 -2.41
N ILE A 11 12.80 7.65 -1.87
CA ILE A 11 12.40 7.86 -0.48
C ILE A 11 10.91 7.59 -0.36
N GLY A 12 10.57 6.40 0.12
CA GLY A 12 9.21 5.92 0.25
C GLY A 12 8.67 5.88 1.68
N THR A 13 7.36 5.70 1.80
CA THR A 13 6.70 5.44 3.09
C THR A 13 5.66 4.33 2.99
N MET A 14 5.34 3.72 4.14
CA MET A 14 4.31 2.70 4.24
C MET A 14 2.96 3.31 4.62
N VAL A 15 1.91 2.91 3.91
CA VAL A 15 0.53 3.33 4.17
C VAL A 15 -0.29 2.11 4.57
N ARG A 16 -0.90 2.13 5.76
CA ARG A 16 -1.77 1.04 6.19
C ARG A 16 -3.06 1.06 5.37
N ALA A 17 -3.23 0.08 4.49
CA ALA A 17 -4.30 -0.04 3.51
C ALA A 17 -5.64 -0.50 4.09
N ASN A 18 -5.63 -1.18 5.24
CA ASN A 18 -6.83 -1.56 5.99
C ASN A 18 -7.24 -0.54 7.06
N LEU A 19 -6.76 0.71 6.99
CA LEU A 19 -7.39 1.84 7.70
C LEU A 19 -8.81 2.08 7.17
N ASP A 20 -9.63 2.81 7.92
CA ASP A 20 -10.97 3.22 7.46
C ASP A 20 -10.87 4.01 6.14
N ASP A 21 -9.99 5.02 6.09
CA ASP A 21 -9.73 5.84 4.91
C ASP A 21 -8.21 6.01 4.62
N PRO A 22 -7.57 5.04 3.94
CA PRO A 22 -6.16 5.16 3.57
C PRO A 22 -5.91 6.26 2.51
N ALA A 23 -6.91 6.60 1.71
CA ALA A 23 -6.80 7.62 0.66
C ALA A 23 -6.71 9.04 1.25
N ALA A 24 -7.49 9.33 2.29
CA ALA A 24 -7.36 10.59 3.03
C ALA A 24 -5.97 10.72 3.69
N TYR A 25 -5.44 9.62 4.25
CA TYR A 25 -4.09 9.63 4.82
C TYR A 25 -3.02 9.88 3.76
N ILE A 26 -3.14 9.29 2.57
CA ILE A 26 -2.24 9.57 1.44
C ILE A 26 -2.26 11.06 1.09
N LYS A 27 -3.45 11.66 0.92
CA LYS A 27 -3.59 13.10 0.62
C LYS A 27 -2.90 13.98 1.67
N GLN A 28 -2.93 13.57 2.95
CA GLN A 28 -2.26 14.28 4.03
C GLN A 28 -0.74 14.21 3.95
N ILE A 29 -0.16 13.06 3.58
CA ILE A 29 1.30 12.84 3.63
C ILE A 29 2.02 13.19 2.32
N LEU A 30 1.33 13.23 1.18
CA LEU A 30 1.94 13.55 -0.12
C LEU A 30 2.73 14.88 -0.12
N PRO A 31 2.24 15.97 0.49
CA PRO A 31 2.99 17.23 0.55
C PRO A 31 4.33 17.15 1.31
N LEU A 32 4.61 16.05 2.02
CA LEU A 32 5.87 15.83 2.74
C LEU A 32 7.03 15.39 1.81
N GLY A 33 6.75 15.11 0.53
CA GLY A 33 7.79 14.87 -0.48
C GLY A 33 8.19 13.40 -0.66
N PHE A 34 7.35 12.44 -0.30
CA PHE A 34 7.60 11.03 -0.59
C PHE A 34 7.52 10.75 -2.10
N GLU A 35 8.48 10.00 -2.62
CA GLU A 35 8.59 9.63 -4.04
C GLU A 35 7.93 8.28 -4.32
N SER A 36 7.68 7.50 -3.27
CA SER A 36 6.90 6.28 -3.36
C SER A 36 6.07 5.99 -2.12
N ILE A 37 5.04 5.16 -2.30
CA ILE A 37 4.27 4.58 -1.21
C ILE A 37 4.19 3.07 -1.36
N GLN A 38 4.17 2.39 -0.21
CA GLN A 38 3.86 0.97 -0.10
C GLN A 38 2.56 0.82 0.71
N PRO A 39 1.42 0.56 0.06
CA PRO A 39 0.22 0.09 0.74
C PRO A 39 0.50 -1.26 1.40
N PHE A 40 0.20 -1.38 2.69
CA PHE A 40 0.33 -2.63 3.42
C PHE A 40 -0.89 -2.98 4.25
N PHE A 41 -1.14 -4.27 4.41
CA PHE A 41 -2.18 -4.83 5.24
C PHE A 41 -1.55 -5.46 6.48
N TRP A 42 -2.05 -5.10 7.67
CA TRP A 42 -1.67 -5.79 8.89
C TRP A 42 -2.57 -7.00 9.10
N GLN A 43 -2.01 -8.20 8.94
CA GLN A 43 -2.60 -9.52 9.15
C GLN A 43 -3.77 -9.92 8.24
N THR A 44 -4.65 -9.00 7.87
CA THR A 44 -5.82 -9.28 7.02
C THR A 44 -6.10 -8.11 6.10
N LEU A 45 -6.84 -8.35 5.01
CA LEU A 45 -7.32 -7.28 4.13
C LEU A 45 -8.39 -6.39 4.79
N GLY A 46 -8.96 -6.79 5.93
CA GLY A 46 -10.00 -6.01 6.63
C GLY A 46 -11.27 -5.78 5.79
N GLY A 47 -11.61 -6.72 4.91
CA GLY A 47 -12.79 -6.60 4.03
C GLY A 47 -12.65 -5.56 2.91
N LYS A 48 -11.44 -5.04 2.66
CA LYS A 48 -11.19 -4.10 1.57
C LYS A 48 -11.33 -4.79 0.21
N ASP A 49 -12.04 -4.12 -0.70
CA ASP A 49 -12.06 -4.42 -2.12
C ASP A 49 -10.80 -3.82 -2.77
N LEU A 50 -9.90 -4.67 -3.26
CA LEU A 50 -8.59 -4.25 -3.78
C LEU A 50 -8.70 -3.38 -5.04
N PRO A 51 -9.49 -3.73 -6.09
CA PRO A 51 -9.70 -2.83 -7.23
C PRO A 51 -10.23 -1.45 -6.83
N ARG A 52 -11.21 -1.40 -5.91
CA ARG A 52 -11.75 -0.13 -5.42
C ARG A 52 -10.69 0.66 -4.67
N LEU A 53 -9.96 0.02 -3.77
CA LEU A 53 -8.87 0.64 -3.02
C LEU A 53 -7.78 1.19 -3.96
N ALA A 54 -7.39 0.43 -4.99
CA ALA A 54 -6.41 0.87 -5.98
C ALA A 54 -6.88 2.14 -6.70
N GLY A 55 -8.17 2.21 -7.06
CA GLY A 55 -8.79 3.42 -7.61
C GLY A 55 -8.72 4.61 -6.67
N GLN A 56 -9.05 4.41 -5.38
CA GLN A 56 -9.01 5.46 -4.35
C GLN A 56 -7.58 5.95 -4.09
N ILE A 57 -6.59 5.05 -4.05
CA ILE A 57 -5.17 5.39 -3.91
C ILE A 57 -4.71 6.19 -5.13
N ARG A 58 -5.06 5.77 -6.34
CA ARG A 58 -4.73 6.50 -7.57
C ARG A 58 -5.32 7.91 -7.56
N GLU A 59 -6.58 8.05 -7.15
CA GLU A 59 -7.24 9.35 -7.02
C GLU A 59 -6.58 10.23 -5.94
N ALA A 60 -6.15 9.63 -4.83
CA ALA A 60 -5.44 10.33 -3.76
C ALA A 60 -4.07 10.85 -4.19
N ILE A 61 -3.34 10.09 -5.02
CA ILE A 61 -2.07 10.52 -5.63
C ILE A 61 -2.30 11.64 -6.64
N GLY A 62 -3.37 11.56 -7.44
CA GLY A 62 -3.66 12.56 -8.46
C GLY A 62 -2.54 12.64 -9.49
N ASP A 63 -2.06 13.86 -9.76
CA ASP A 63 -0.98 14.14 -10.72
C ASP A 63 0.42 14.19 -10.07
N ALA A 64 0.55 13.81 -8.79
CA ALA A 64 1.85 13.80 -8.12
C ALA A 64 2.77 12.71 -8.71
N ASP A 65 4.06 13.02 -8.86
CA ASP A 65 5.08 12.07 -9.33
C ASP A 65 5.46 11.08 -8.20
N VAL A 66 4.50 10.25 -7.79
CA VAL A 66 4.64 9.26 -6.72
C VAL A 66 4.33 7.87 -7.25
N THR A 67 5.26 6.95 -6.99
CA THR A 67 5.12 5.55 -7.42
C THR A 67 4.55 4.68 -6.31
N VAL A 68 3.54 3.86 -6.59
CA VAL A 68 3.21 2.72 -5.71
C VAL A 68 4.26 1.64 -5.96
N SER A 69 5.20 1.45 -5.03
CA SER A 69 6.39 0.62 -5.27
C SER A 69 6.15 -0.87 -5.06
N SER A 70 5.24 -1.19 -4.14
CA SER A 70 4.89 -2.57 -3.77
C SER A 70 3.59 -2.60 -2.98
N ILE A 71 3.02 -3.80 -2.85
CA ILE A 71 1.94 -4.12 -1.92
C ILE A 71 2.49 -5.12 -0.90
N GLY A 72 2.07 -5.04 0.37
CA GLY A 72 2.54 -5.97 1.39
C GLY A 72 1.43 -6.47 2.32
N VAL A 73 1.51 -7.72 2.74
CA VAL A 73 0.70 -8.27 3.83
C VAL A 73 1.64 -8.72 4.94
N PHE A 74 1.44 -8.19 6.14
CA PHE A 74 2.33 -8.38 7.28
C PHE A 74 1.74 -9.41 8.25
N GLY A 75 2.51 -10.44 8.56
CA GLY A 75 2.14 -11.54 9.44
C GLY A 75 2.91 -12.81 9.06
N ASN A 76 2.67 -13.92 9.76
CA ASN A 76 3.28 -15.21 9.45
C ASN A 76 2.29 -16.10 8.66
N PRO A 77 2.43 -16.29 7.33
CA PRO A 77 1.56 -17.19 6.57
C PRO A 77 1.96 -18.66 6.68
N LEU A 78 3.06 -18.99 7.36
CA LEU A 78 3.64 -20.34 7.37
C LEU A 78 3.19 -21.19 8.58
N GLU A 79 2.50 -20.57 9.54
CA GLU A 79 1.92 -21.26 10.69
C GLU A 79 0.44 -21.60 10.45
N SER A 80 -0.19 -22.28 11.41
CA SER A 80 -1.55 -22.80 11.29
C SER A 80 -2.50 -22.22 12.35
N GLY A 81 -2.14 -21.12 13.00
CA GLY A 81 -3.05 -20.36 13.84
C GLY A 81 -4.16 -19.69 13.01
N GLU A 82 -5.17 -19.18 13.71
CA GLU A 82 -6.28 -18.46 13.05
C GLU A 82 -5.78 -17.21 12.31
N VAL A 83 -4.90 -16.44 12.94
CA VAL A 83 -4.27 -15.26 12.33
C VAL A 83 -3.43 -15.65 11.12
N ASP A 84 -2.66 -16.73 11.21
CA ASP A 84 -1.76 -17.17 10.14
C ASP A 84 -2.53 -17.57 8.88
N ARG A 85 -3.65 -18.29 9.06
CA ARG A 85 -4.58 -18.59 7.97
C ARG A 85 -5.17 -17.33 7.35
N GLY A 86 -5.48 -16.32 8.18
CA GLY A 86 -5.94 -15.01 7.69
C GLY A 86 -4.87 -14.28 6.87
N VAL A 87 -3.61 -14.34 7.30
CA VAL A 87 -2.45 -13.77 6.59
C VAL A 87 -2.25 -14.49 5.25
N LEU A 88 -2.30 -15.82 5.24
CA LEU A 88 -2.18 -16.61 4.01
C LEU A 88 -3.30 -16.28 3.03
N ALA A 89 -4.56 -16.27 3.48
CA ALA A 89 -5.70 -15.92 2.63
C ALA A 89 -5.60 -14.50 2.06
N ALA A 90 -5.07 -13.54 2.84
CA ALA A 90 -4.81 -12.20 2.36
C ALA A 90 -3.72 -12.18 1.26
N TRP A 91 -2.65 -12.98 1.41
CA TRP A 91 -1.62 -13.14 0.38
C TRP A 91 -2.13 -13.79 -0.91
N GLU A 92 -3.06 -14.74 -0.83
CA GLU A 92 -3.67 -15.40 -2.01
C GLU A 92 -4.55 -14.45 -2.86
N THR A 93 -4.88 -13.27 -2.32
CA THR A 93 -5.75 -12.29 -2.99
C THR A 93 -4.98 -11.16 -3.68
N VAL A 94 -3.71 -10.92 -3.29
CA VAL A 94 -2.89 -9.78 -3.75
C VAL A 94 -1.96 -10.13 -4.90
#